data_AF-B3N2P3-F1
#
_entry.id   AF-B3N2P3-F1
#
_cell.length_a   1.000
_cell.length_b   1.000
_cell.length_c   1.000
_cell.angle_alpha   90.00
_cell.angle_beta   90.00
_cell.angle_gamma   90.00
#
_symmetry.space_group_name_H-M   'P 1'
#
loop_
_entity.id
_entity.type
_entity.pdbx_description
1 polymer ?
#
loop_
_entity_poly.entity_id
_entity_poly.type
_entity_poly.pdbx_seq_one_letter_code
_entity_poly.pdbx_strand_id
1 'polypeptide(L)'
;MSPPECIGLFSITDREYQEDARNVAYLCDPFPKLPIDLNQGIENVIRKKPATMSDLEYLLKYIKSHQKEFLVMKGDTIQLNTDFVALRGVLRLIMCLQYERRQDLRIMVTRANGTIYLNKEETEEQLAEQAAMSNRHLAMCSWGFKFEQYLTTAKPCADPDTNVPVNEGVELCAMFRSNINGIRLLYGAEWTYLN
;
A
#
# COMPACT_ATOMS: atom_id res chain seq x y z
N MET A 1 -19.64 -9.86 -7.77
CA MET A 1 -18.29 -9.26 -7.68
C MET A 1 -17.32 -10.23 -8.35
N SER A 2 -16.46 -9.74 -9.24
CA SER A 2 -15.42 -10.59 -9.83
C SER A 2 -14.23 -10.72 -8.87
N PRO A 3 -13.53 -11.86 -8.86
CA PRO A 3 -12.26 -11.97 -8.15
C PRO A 3 -11.29 -10.87 -8.63
N PRO A 4 -10.56 -10.22 -7.72
CA PRO A 4 -9.56 -9.24 -8.13
C PRO A 4 -8.40 -9.91 -8.88
N GLU A 5 -8.03 -9.34 -10.01
CA GLU A 5 -6.90 -9.76 -10.84
C GLU A 5 -5.68 -8.88 -10.51
N CYS A 6 -4.56 -9.48 -10.10
CA CYS A 6 -3.30 -8.76 -10.00
C CYS A 6 -2.71 -8.56 -11.39
N ILE A 7 -2.58 -7.30 -11.80
CA ILE A 7 -2.13 -6.92 -13.15
C ILE A 7 -0.69 -6.39 -13.17
N GLY A 8 -0.06 -6.29 -12.00
CA GLY A 8 1.38 -6.09 -11.88
C GLY A 8 1.81 -5.47 -10.56
N LEU A 9 3.11 -5.25 -10.45
CA LEU A 9 3.79 -4.92 -9.21
C LEU A 9 4.75 -3.76 -9.43
N PHE A 10 4.96 -2.95 -8.41
CA PHE A 10 6.04 -1.98 -8.36
C PHE A 10 6.53 -1.83 -6.92
N SER A 11 7.76 -1.34 -6.78
CA SER A 11 8.43 -1.19 -5.51
C SER A 11 8.61 0.28 -5.18
N ILE A 12 8.54 0.62 -3.88
CA ILE A 12 8.90 1.94 -3.37
C ILE A 12 10.02 1.75 -2.36
N THR A 13 11.14 2.41 -2.58
CA THR A 13 12.27 2.40 -1.64
C THR A 13 12.65 3.85 -1.38
N ASP A 14 12.64 4.27 -0.11
CA ASP A 14 12.99 5.65 0.26
C ASP A 14 12.13 6.72 -0.44
N ARG A 15 10.84 6.40 -0.70
CA ARG A 15 9.89 7.22 -1.47
C ARG A 15 10.16 7.30 -2.98
N GLU A 16 11.14 6.57 -3.48
CA GLU A 16 11.41 6.48 -4.91
C GLU A 16 10.66 5.32 -5.55
N TYR A 17 9.97 5.62 -6.66
CA TYR A 17 9.25 4.63 -7.46
C TYR A 17 10.22 3.79 -8.27
N GLN A 18 10.05 2.47 -8.22
CA GLN A 18 10.81 1.50 -9.01
C GLN A 18 9.83 0.59 -9.75
N GLU A 19 9.98 0.50 -11.06
CA GLU A 19 9.13 -0.33 -11.94
C GLU A 19 9.55 -1.80 -11.92
N ASP A 20 9.66 -2.37 -10.73
CA ASP A 20 9.98 -3.78 -10.53
C ASP A 20 9.45 -4.29 -9.17
N ALA A 21 9.58 -5.59 -8.95
CA ALA A 21 9.22 -6.25 -7.70
C ALA A 21 10.45 -6.49 -6.80
N ARG A 22 11.44 -5.59 -6.78
CA ARG A 22 12.66 -5.80 -5.98
C ARG A 22 12.42 -5.91 -4.48
N ASN A 23 11.34 -5.31 -3.99
CA ASN A 23 10.95 -5.36 -2.57
C ASN A 23 10.08 -6.57 -2.25
N VAL A 24 9.98 -7.55 -3.16
CA VAL A 24 9.22 -8.77 -2.90
C VAL A 24 9.84 -9.54 -1.74
N ALA A 25 8.98 -10.00 -0.84
CA ALA A 25 9.35 -10.85 0.26
C ALA A 25 8.56 -12.17 0.16
N TYR A 26 9.15 -13.26 0.63
CA TYR A 26 8.56 -14.59 0.62
C TYR A 26 8.34 -15.05 2.05
N LEU A 27 7.19 -15.65 2.31
CA LEU A 27 6.88 -16.23 3.60
C LEU A 27 7.88 -17.35 3.94
N CYS A 28 8.42 -17.35 5.16
CA CYS A 28 9.31 -18.41 5.62
C CYS A 28 8.52 -19.68 5.97
N ASP A 29 9.03 -20.84 5.56
CA ASP A 29 8.56 -22.16 5.99
C ASP A 29 9.80 -23.01 6.33
N PRO A 30 9.97 -23.47 7.59
CA PRO A 30 9.04 -23.35 8.71
C PRO A 30 8.99 -21.94 9.33
N PHE A 31 7.85 -21.63 9.98
CA PHE A 31 7.71 -20.43 10.79
C PHE A 31 8.68 -20.39 11.98
N PRO A 32 9.09 -19.19 12.43
CA PRO A 32 9.96 -19.02 13.58
C PRO A 32 9.31 -19.57 14.86
N LYS A 33 10.15 -20.10 15.76
CA LYS A 33 9.68 -20.56 17.07
C LYS A 33 9.23 -19.38 17.93
N LEU A 34 8.10 -19.56 18.61
CA LEU A 34 7.60 -18.59 19.58
C LEU A 34 8.25 -18.78 20.97
N PRO A 35 8.38 -17.70 21.76
CA PRO A 35 8.01 -16.31 21.45
C PRO A 35 9.05 -15.60 20.56
N ILE A 36 8.58 -14.73 19.67
CA ILE A 36 9.42 -13.79 18.90
C ILE A 36 9.55 -12.47 19.65
N ASP A 37 10.72 -11.82 19.60
CA ASP A 37 10.95 -10.53 20.24
C ASP A 37 10.76 -9.37 19.25
N LEU A 38 9.61 -8.69 19.36
CA LEU A 38 9.28 -7.53 18.52
C LEU A 38 10.07 -6.27 18.91
N ASN A 39 10.76 -6.26 20.06
CA ASN A 39 11.60 -5.12 20.46
C ASN A 39 13.03 -5.23 19.94
N GLN A 40 13.45 -6.37 19.39
CA GLN A 40 14.80 -6.55 18.88
C GLN A 40 15.11 -5.53 17.76
N GLY A 41 16.01 -4.59 18.03
CA GLY A 41 16.45 -3.57 17.07
C GLY A 41 15.47 -2.40 16.89
N ILE A 42 14.49 -2.25 17.79
CA ILE A 42 13.48 -1.17 17.75
C ILE A 42 14.09 0.23 17.87
N GLU A 43 15.24 0.33 18.52
CA GLU A 43 16.02 1.56 18.70
C GLU A 43 16.73 2.01 17.41
N ASN A 44 16.93 1.10 16.45
CA ASN A 44 17.64 1.36 15.20
C ASN A 44 16.71 1.42 13.98
N VAL A 45 15.39 1.48 14.18
CA VAL A 45 14.40 1.47 13.08
C VAL A 45 14.67 2.60 12.08
N ILE A 46 14.77 2.24 10.81
CA ILE A 46 14.84 3.17 9.69
C ILE A 46 13.41 3.60 9.36
N ARG A 47 13.04 4.80 9.80
CA ARG A 47 11.68 5.36 9.64
C ARG A 47 11.41 5.76 8.20
N LYS A 48 10.16 5.59 7.77
CA LYS A 48 9.69 6.06 6.46
C LYS A 48 9.91 7.58 6.35
N LYS A 49 10.61 8.02 5.31
CA LYS A 49 10.82 9.45 5.03
C LYS A 49 9.47 10.16 4.83
N PRO A 50 9.38 11.48 5.09
CA PRO A 50 8.21 12.27 4.74
C PRO A 50 7.81 12.07 3.27
N ALA A 51 6.52 11.98 3.01
CA ALA A 51 6.02 11.78 1.66
C ALA A 51 6.32 13.02 0.80
N THR A 52 7.01 12.83 -0.33
CA THR A 52 7.23 13.87 -1.35
C THR A 52 6.12 13.86 -2.42
N MET A 53 5.37 12.76 -2.49
CA MET A 53 4.30 12.49 -3.44
C MET A 53 3.16 11.78 -2.71
N SER A 54 1.92 12.01 -3.12
CA SER A 54 0.79 11.26 -2.56
C SER A 54 0.84 9.79 -2.97
N ASP A 55 0.26 8.91 -2.15
CA ASP A 55 0.24 7.48 -2.46
C ASP A 55 -0.49 7.19 -3.79
N LEU A 56 -1.51 8.00 -4.12
CA LEU A 56 -2.21 7.93 -5.42
C LEU A 56 -1.28 8.26 -6.60
N GLU A 57 -0.30 9.15 -6.43
CA GLU A 57 0.65 9.48 -7.50
C GLU A 57 1.51 8.29 -7.91
N TYR A 58 1.86 7.38 -7.00
CA TYR A 58 2.56 6.14 -7.37
C TYR A 58 1.70 5.26 -8.29
N LEU A 59 0.38 5.17 -8.04
CA LEU A 59 -0.55 4.47 -8.94
C LEU A 59 -0.61 5.15 -10.30
N LEU A 60 -0.64 6.49 -10.34
CA LEU A 60 -0.65 7.25 -11.59
C LEU A 60 0.66 7.07 -12.38
N LYS A 61 1.81 6.99 -11.71
CA LYS A 61 3.11 6.66 -12.34
C LYS A 61 3.05 5.28 -13.01
N TYR A 62 2.54 4.27 -12.30
CA TYR A 62 2.35 2.93 -12.87
C TYR A 62 1.42 2.94 -14.09
N ILE A 63 0.26 3.61 -13.98
CA ILE A 63 -0.69 3.72 -15.10
C ILE A 63 -0.05 4.43 -16.30
N LYS A 64 0.78 5.45 -16.04
CA LYS A 64 1.48 6.21 -17.08
C LYS A 64 2.51 5.37 -17.81
N SER A 65 3.23 4.47 -17.14
CA SER A 65 4.20 3.59 -17.79
C SER A 65 3.55 2.43 -18.56
N HIS A 66 2.35 2.01 -18.14
CA HIS A 66 1.59 0.92 -18.75
C HIS A 66 0.41 1.39 -19.61
N GLN A 67 0.46 2.61 -20.16
CA GLN A 67 -0.67 3.25 -20.85
C GLN A 67 -1.34 2.38 -21.92
N LYS A 68 -0.57 1.57 -22.66
CA LYS A 68 -1.10 0.69 -23.71
C LYS A 68 -2.07 -0.38 -23.19
N GLU A 69 -1.96 -0.77 -21.92
CA GLU A 69 -2.78 -1.80 -21.28
C GLU A 69 -4.04 -1.23 -20.63
N PHE A 70 -4.05 0.08 -20.36
CA PHE A 70 -5.11 0.74 -19.61
C PHE A 70 -5.96 1.68 -20.45
N LEU A 71 -5.38 2.30 -21.48
CA LEU A 71 -6.07 3.30 -22.29
C LEU A 71 -6.87 2.65 -23.40
N VAL A 72 -8.09 3.16 -23.59
CA VAL A 72 -9.00 2.77 -24.66
C VAL A 72 -9.53 4.00 -25.36
N MET A 73 -9.78 3.87 -26.67
CA MET A 73 -10.53 4.85 -27.44
C MET A 73 -12.01 4.71 -27.12
N LYS A 74 -12.65 5.81 -26.71
CA LYS A 74 -14.10 5.89 -26.50
C LYS A 74 -14.63 7.12 -27.21
N GLY A 75 -15.24 6.91 -28.38
CA GLY A 75 -15.51 7.99 -29.32
C GLY A 75 -14.20 8.67 -29.74
N ASP A 76 -14.15 9.99 -29.65
CA ASP A 76 -12.98 10.81 -30.02
C ASP A 76 -12.00 11.04 -28.86
N THR A 77 -12.16 10.33 -27.73
CA THR A 77 -11.33 10.53 -26.53
C THR A 77 -10.58 9.27 -26.13
N ILE A 78 -9.35 9.47 -25.64
CA ILE A 78 -8.56 8.42 -24.98
C ILE A 78 -8.83 8.50 -23.48
N GLN A 79 -9.24 7.39 -22.88
CA GLN A 79 -9.49 7.30 -21.44
C GLN A 79 -9.08 5.96 -20.85
N LEU A 80 -8.98 5.88 -19.52
CA LEU A 80 -8.75 4.60 -18.86
C LEU A 80 -9.99 3.71 -19.00
N ASN A 81 -9.77 2.41 -19.18
CA ASN A 81 -10.82 1.40 -19.18
C ASN A 81 -11.31 1.05 -17.75
N THR A 82 -11.51 2.05 -16.89
CA THR A 82 -11.95 1.90 -15.51
C THR A 82 -12.82 3.08 -15.09
N ASP A 83 -13.75 2.83 -14.15
CA ASP A 83 -14.63 3.87 -13.62
C ASP A 83 -13.98 4.57 -12.42
N PHE A 84 -13.31 3.80 -11.55
CA PHE A 84 -12.62 4.30 -10.37
C PHE A 84 -11.15 3.90 -10.30
N VAL A 85 -10.32 4.79 -9.76
CA VAL A 85 -8.94 4.55 -9.33
C VAL A 85 -8.80 4.96 -7.86
N ALA A 86 -8.31 4.06 -7.02
CA ALA A 86 -8.14 4.32 -5.59
C ALA A 86 -7.04 3.47 -4.97
N LEU A 87 -6.63 3.80 -3.74
CA LEU A 87 -5.86 2.88 -2.90
C LEU A 87 -6.81 1.92 -2.18
N ARG A 88 -6.37 0.68 -1.97
CA ARG A 88 -7.11 -0.35 -1.20
C ARG A 88 -7.50 0.13 0.19
N GLY A 89 -6.64 0.93 0.84
CA GLY A 89 -6.93 1.56 2.13
C GLY A 89 -8.16 2.47 2.10
N VAL A 90 -8.32 3.28 1.04
CA VAL A 90 -9.48 4.17 0.86
C VAL A 90 -10.77 3.35 0.72
N LEU A 91 -10.73 2.31 -0.11
CA LEU A 91 -11.88 1.42 -0.31
C LEU A 91 -12.27 0.72 0.99
N ARG A 92 -11.29 0.28 1.78
CA ARG A 92 -11.51 -0.31 3.10
C ARG A 92 -12.19 0.68 4.05
N LEU A 93 -11.78 1.95 4.07
CA LEU A 93 -12.45 2.99 4.87
C LEU A 93 -13.90 3.20 4.45
N ILE A 94 -14.19 3.26 3.15
CA ILE A 94 -15.57 3.38 2.62
C ILE A 94 -16.42 2.18 3.06
N MET A 95 -15.91 0.96 2.93
CA MET A 95 -16.63 -0.26 3.33
C MET A 95 -16.89 -0.32 4.84
N CYS A 96 -15.97 0.19 5.66
CA CYS A 96 -16.10 0.22 7.11
C CYS A 96 -16.92 1.41 7.63
N LEU A 97 -17.28 2.39 6.79
CA LEU A 97 -17.92 3.64 7.21
C LEU A 97 -19.21 3.44 8.02
N GLN A 98 -19.96 2.38 7.73
CA GLN A 98 -21.20 2.06 8.46
C GLN A 98 -20.96 1.72 9.94
N TYR A 99 -19.75 1.28 10.28
CA TYR A 99 -19.35 0.87 11.62
C TYR A 99 -18.43 1.90 12.30
N GLU A 100 -17.95 2.90 11.57
CA GLU A 100 -17.07 3.93 12.11
C GLU A 100 -17.88 4.95 12.93
N ARG A 101 -17.37 5.26 14.12
CA ARG A 101 -18.02 6.15 15.11
C ARG A 101 -17.05 7.14 15.74
N ARG A 102 -15.74 7.00 15.50
CA ARG A 102 -14.69 7.70 16.22
C ARG A 102 -13.98 8.73 15.36
N GLN A 103 -13.80 8.45 14.08
CA GLN A 103 -13.00 9.29 13.20
C GLN A 103 -13.78 9.72 11.95
N ASP A 104 -13.61 10.98 11.60
CA ASP A 104 -14.09 11.52 10.34
C ASP A 104 -13.25 11.02 9.17
N LEU A 105 -13.93 10.78 8.05
CA LEU A 105 -13.31 10.37 6.80
C LEU A 105 -13.39 11.50 5.78
N ARG A 106 -12.22 12.01 5.34
CA ARG A 106 -12.11 12.97 4.24
C ARG A 106 -11.52 12.27 3.01
N ILE A 107 -12.26 12.30 1.92
CA ILE A 107 -11.84 11.73 0.62
C ILE A 107 -11.91 12.85 -0.42
N MET A 108 -10.77 13.15 -1.02
CA MET A 108 -10.70 13.99 -2.22
C MET A 108 -11.11 13.15 -3.43
N VAL A 109 -12.04 13.69 -4.21
CA VAL A 109 -12.58 13.04 -5.41
C VAL A 109 -12.29 13.93 -6.62
N THR A 110 -11.57 13.41 -7.60
CA THR A 110 -11.28 14.12 -8.85
C THR A 110 -11.77 13.29 -10.03
N ARG A 111 -12.46 13.92 -10.97
CA ARG A 111 -12.87 13.27 -12.22
C ARG A 111 -12.03 13.79 -13.37
N ALA A 112 -11.33 12.91 -14.08
CA ALA A 112 -10.54 13.25 -15.26
C ALA A 112 -10.72 12.21 -16.36
N ASN A 113 -11.01 12.67 -17.58
CA ASN A 113 -11.22 11.85 -18.77
C ASN A 113 -12.20 10.68 -18.56
N GLY A 114 -13.27 10.91 -17.79
CA GLY A 114 -14.29 9.89 -17.53
C GLY A 114 -14.03 8.97 -16.34
N THR A 115 -12.81 8.95 -15.79
CA THR A 115 -12.45 8.15 -14.61
C THR A 115 -12.46 9.00 -13.34
N ILE A 116 -12.89 8.41 -12.22
CA ILE A 116 -12.94 9.03 -10.89
C ILE A 116 -11.76 8.53 -10.06
N TYR A 117 -11.00 9.45 -9.49
CA TYR A 117 -9.83 9.18 -8.65
C TYR A 117 -10.18 9.53 -7.20
N LEU A 118 -9.89 8.61 -6.28
CA LEU A 118 -10.16 8.76 -4.85
C LEU A 118 -8.84 8.80 -4.09
N ASN A 119 -8.64 9.83 -3.29
CA ASN A 119 -7.50 9.97 -2.39
C ASN A 119 -7.97 10.28 -0.97
N LYS A 120 -7.38 9.64 0.05
CA LYS A 120 -7.63 10.02 1.45
C LYS A 120 -6.92 11.34 1.72
N GLU A 121 -7.59 12.26 2.41
CA GLU A 121 -6.94 13.40 3.04
C GLU A 121 -6.99 13.22 4.55
N GLU A 122 -5.90 13.52 5.24
CA GLU A 122 -5.89 13.54 6.70
C GLU A 122 -6.68 14.75 7.20
N THR A 123 -7.50 14.54 8.23
CA THR A 123 -8.19 15.64 8.93
C THR A 123 -7.20 16.37 9.85
N GLU A 124 -7.54 17.61 10.25
CA GLU A 124 -6.71 18.37 11.21
C GLU A 124 -6.52 17.61 12.53
N GLU A 125 -7.57 16.90 12.98
CA GLU A 125 -7.51 16.03 14.16
C GLU A 125 -6.54 14.87 13.96
N GLN A 126 -6.61 14.17 12.82
CA GLN A 126 -5.67 13.07 12.49
C GLN A 126 -4.22 13.56 12.44
N LEU A 127 -3.98 14.74 11.86
CA LEU A 127 -2.66 15.35 11.82
C LEU A 127 -2.16 15.71 13.23
N ALA A 128 -3.02 16.24 14.09
CA ALA A 128 -2.69 16.54 15.49
C ALA A 128 -2.40 15.26 16.31
N GLU A 129 -3.20 14.21 16.13
CA GLU A 129 -2.97 12.90 16.75
C GLU A 129 -1.63 12.29 16.32
N GLN A 130 -1.30 12.37 15.02
CA GLN A 130 -0.02 11.90 14.48
C GLN A 130 1.15 12.69 15.07
N ALA A 131 1.03 14.01 15.17
CA ALA A 131 2.05 14.87 15.77
C ALA A 131 2.23 14.62 17.28
N ALA A 132 1.17 14.19 17.97
CA ALA A 132 1.18 13.86 19.39
C ALA A 132 1.52 12.39 19.69
N MET A 133 1.93 11.59 18.69
CA MET A 133 2.25 10.18 18.91
C MET A 133 3.39 9.99 19.90
N SER A 134 3.13 9.20 20.94
CA SER A 134 4.16 8.82 21.92
C SER A 134 5.19 7.86 21.32
N ASN A 135 6.39 7.81 21.91
CA ASN A 135 7.42 6.83 21.55
C ASN A 135 6.92 5.38 21.63
N ARG A 136 6.01 5.09 22.58
CA ARG A 136 5.38 3.78 22.70
C ARG A 136 4.48 3.48 21.49
N HIS A 137 3.67 4.44 21.04
CA HIS A 137 2.85 4.28 19.84
C HIS A 137 3.72 4.05 18.60
N LEU A 138 4.82 4.79 18.45
CA LEU A 138 5.77 4.60 17.35
C LEU A 138 6.42 3.22 17.38
N ALA A 139 6.79 2.72 18.56
CA ALA A 139 7.30 1.36 18.73
C ALA A 139 6.24 0.31 18.34
N MET A 140 4.98 0.51 18.74
CA MET A 140 3.88 -0.39 18.35
C MET A 140 3.67 -0.45 16.84
N CYS A 141 3.81 0.67 16.12
CA CYS A 141 3.77 0.66 14.66
C CYS A 141 4.92 -0.19 14.08
N SER A 142 6.13 -0.04 14.61
CA SER A 142 7.30 -0.81 14.16
C SER A 142 7.24 -2.29 14.50
N TRP A 143 6.50 -2.70 15.53
CA TRP A 143 6.31 -4.12 15.86
C TRP A 143 5.66 -4.90 14.73
N GLY A 144 4.81 -4.26 13.91
CA GLY A 144 4.25 -4.86 12.69
C GLY A 144 5.34 -5.20 11.68
N PHE A 145 6.19 -4.23 11.33
CA PHE A 145 7.33 -4.46 10.44
C PHE A 145 8.35 -5.46 11.01
N LYS A 146 8.56 -5.44 12.33
CA LYS A 146 9.43 -6.43 12.98
C LYS A 146 8.84 -7.83 12.87
N PHE A 147 7.53 -7.98 13.06
CA PHE A 147 6.82 -9.24 12.87
C PHE A 147 6.97 -9.75 11.43
N GLU A 148 6.82 -8.88 10.44
CA GLU A 148 7.06 -9.23 9.03
C GLU A 148 8.51 -9.67 8.78
N GLN A 149 9.49 -9.01 9.39
CA GLN A 149 10.90 -9.42 9.31
C GLN A 149 11.15 -10.83 9.88
N TYR A 150 10.41 -11.26 10.90
CA TYR A 150 10.50 -12.63 11.42
C TYR A 150 9.87 -13.68 10.49
N LEU A 151 8.93 -13.26 9.65
CA LEU A 151 8.14 -14.16 8.81
C LEU A 151 8.53 -14.16 7.35
N THR A 152 9.41 -13.25 6.93
CA THR A 152 9.66 -13.04 5.50
C THR A 152 11.14 -13.00 5.16
N THR A 153 11.43 -13.31 3.90
CA THR A 153 12.78 -13.41 3.36
C THR A 153 12.85 -12.82 1.96
N ALA A 154 14.00 -12.32 1.55
CA ALA A 154 14.19 -11.80 0.19
C ALA A 154 14.28 -12.91 -0.87
N LYS A 155 14.48 -14.17 -0.45
CA LYS A 155 14.61 -15.33 -1.34
C LYS A 155 13.78 -16.48 -0.80
N PRO A 156 13.10 -17.24 -1.67
CA PRO A 156 12.38 -18.45 -1.24
C PRO A 156 13.31 -19.40 -0.47
N CYS A 157 12.77 -20.00 0.59
CA CYS A 157 13.46 -21.01 1.42
C CYS A 157 14.76 -20.53 2.12
N ALA A 158 14.97 -19.23 2.26
CA ALA A 158 16.03 -18.70 3.11
C ALA A 158 15.57 -18.59 4.57
N ASP A 159 16.52 -18.35 5.48
CA ASP A 159 16.19 -17.97 6.85
C ASP A 159 16.01 -16.44 6.94
N PRO A 160 15.02 -15.94 7.71
CA PRO A 160 14.86 -14.51 7.95
C PRO A 160 16.06 -13.90 8.69
N ASP A 161 16.53 -12.75 8.22
CA ASP A 161 17.56 -11.97 8.93
C ASP A 161 16.91 -10.95 9.86
N THR A 162 16.89 -11.26 11.15
CA THR A 162 16.27 -10.44 12.19
C THR A 162 17.26 -9.51 12.90
N ASN A 163 18.56 -9.59 12.56
CA ASN A 163 19.60 -8.78 13.19
C ASN A 163 19.80 -7.44 12.49
N VAL A 164 19.27 -7.28 11.29
CA VAL A 164 19.28 -5.99 10.58
C VAL A 164 18.19 -5.06 11.11
N PRO A 165 18.42 -3.73 11.05
CA PRO A 165 17.39 -2.76 11.40
C PRO A 165 16.10 -2.94 10.59
N VAL A 166 14.96 -2.76 11.25
CA VAL A 166 13.65 -2.72 10.57
C VAL A 166 13.60 -1.48 9.68
N ASN A 167 13.25 -1.65 8.41
CA ASN A 167 13.15 -0.56 7.45
C ASN A 167 11.69 -0.35 7.01
N GLU A 168 11.06 0.71 7.51
CA GLU A 168 9.67 1.10 7.22
C GLU A 168 9.54 1.85 5.87
N GLY A 169 10.67 2.09 5.19
CA GLY A 169 10.73 2.80 3.90
C GLY A 169 10.71 1.91 2.67
N VAL A 170 10.52 0.59 2.85
CA VAL A 170 10.55 -0.43 1.80
C VAL A 170 9.14 -0.98 1.63
N GLU A 171 8.56 -0.81 0.44
CA GLU A 171 7.18 -1.24 0.15
C GLU A 171 7.10 -1.93 -1.19
N LEU A 172 6.25 -2.96 -1.28
CA LEU A 172 5.80 -3.56 -2.52
C LEU A 172 4.32 -3.23 -2.69
N CYS A 173 3.94 -2.74 -3.86
CA CYS A 173 2.55 -2.46 -4.19
C CYS A 173 2.12 -3.27 -5.40
N ALA A 174 0.96 -3.91 -5.31
CA ALA A 174 0.29 -4.51 -6.45
C ALA A 174 -0.82 -3.62 -6.98
N MET A 175 -0.94 -3.62 -8.30
CA MET A 175 -2.07 -3.08 -9.02
C MET A 175 -3.09 -4.20 -9.25
N PHE A 176 -4.33 -3.94 -8.88
CA PHE A 176 -5.44 -4.86 -9.02
C PHE A 176 -6.55 -4.29 -9.88
N ARG A 177 -7.17 -5.17 -10.67
CA ARG A 177 -8.37 -4.89 -11.45
C ARG A 177 -9.53 -5.71 -10.90
N SER A 178 -10.68 -5.09 -10.72
CA SER A 178 -11.89 -5.81 -10.31
C SER A 178 -13.15 -5.15 -10.87
N ASN A 179 -14.25 -5.88 -10.85
CA ASN A 179 -15.59 -5.39 -11.13
C ASN A 179 -16.53 -5.70 -9.96
N ILE A 180 -17.13 -4.64 -9.41
CA ILE A 180 -18.10 -4.71 -8.32
C ILE A 180 -19.44 -4.20 -8.87
N ASN A 181 -20.36 -5.12 -9.15
CA ASN A 181 -21.72 -4.81 -9.61
C ASN A 181 -21.76 -3.85 -10.83
N GLY A 182 -20.92 -4.11 -11.83
CA GLY A 182 -20.81 -3.28 -13.03
C GLY A 182 -19.82 -2.13 -12.92
N ILE A 183 -19.39 -1.75 -11.72
CA ILE A 183 -18.38 -0.72 -11.49
C ILE A 183 -16.99 -1.32 -11.70
N ARG A 184 -16.24 -0.80 -12.67
CA ARG A 184 -14.84 -1.19 -12.93
C ARG A 184 -13.93 -0.41 -12.00
N LEU A 185 -13.08 -1.14 -11.30
CA LEU A 185 -12.18 -0.59 -10.30
C LEU A 185 -10.75 -0.99 -10.63
N LEU A 186 -9.86 -0.01 -10.59
CA LEU A 186 -8.42 -0.18 -10.59
C LEU A 186 -7.91 0.31 -9.24
N TYR A 187 -7.16 -0.50 -8.51
CA TYR A 187 -6.67 -0.08 -7.21
C TYR A 187 -5.28 -0.60 -6.89
N GLY A 188 -4.51 0.22 -6.17
CA GLY A 188 -3.22 -0.17 -5.62
C GLY A 188 -3.37 -0.72 -4.22
N ALA A 189 -2.67 -1.79 -3.91
CA ALA A 189 -2.63 -2.37 -2.58
C ALA A 189 -1.18 -2.70 -2.22
N GLU A 190 -0.73 -2.21 -1.06
CA GLU A 190 0.49 -2.72 -0.44
C GLU A 190 0.37 -4.24 -0.24
N TRP A 191 1.44 -4.96 -0.57
CA TRP A 191 1.50 -6.41 -0.51
C TRP A 191 2.75 -6.84 0.26
N THR A 192 2.55 -7.43 1.43
CA THR A 192 3.63 -7.77 2.35
C THR A 192 4.54 -8.90 1.88
N TYR A 193 3.96 -10.02 1.38
CA TYR A 193 4.74 -11.16 0.92
C TYR A 193 3.98 -12.01 -0.11
N LEU A 194 4.74 -12.79 -0.87
CA LEU A 194 4.26 -13.88 -1.72
C LEU A 194 4.34 -15.21 -0.96
N ASN A 195 3.43 -16.12 -1.32
CA ASN A 195 3.45 -17.52 -0.88
C ASN A 195 4.23 -18.39 -1.87
#